data_AF-R0KML8-F1
#
_entry.id   AF-R0KML8-F1
#
_cell.length_a   1.000
_cell.length_b   1.000
_cell.length_c   1.000
_cell.angle_alpha   90.00
_cell.angle_beta   90.00
_cell.angle_gamma   90.00
#
_symmetry.space_group_name_H-M   'P 1'
#
loop_
_entity.id
_entity.type
_entity.pdbx_description
1 polymer ?
#
loop_
_entity_poly.entity_id
_entity_poly.type
_entity_poly.pdbx_seq_one_letter_code
_entity_poly.pdbx_strand_id
1 'polypeptide(L)'
;MADTDPWRWSVDELVAQVCHSHTLFNTAGEYTNIPPGPALEKEIRARNMTGKEFLTTIDSRALILRNEFKIPHLIQRLALWSVIGMLRERPSIHNQHNLTTSVQPPDNNITKASPALDVDACLHDRSSPHDTPNLHGAGRRRKKVELVSMEPLQRAQAGADADADVDVDEFSHLLRWHDPDVEDNIIDFAWQDDPEEEHAAEDDPELSEDSEEEPPSRTTLTVDEIVEIINERIAFYSESWRPNAGVPRGEEVVYDVDAMWDEAEASGKRQHLIQQHETDYAYYSNRLDKLCDEIVQSPGSNADKVRKQCRNLETTIELMELAGWLRDIYKLEPVESSEAESESHPSNVTAHAIPMEFIDLESPPDPPALQAENPLFSQKQPRTQIPGIPYSIEPVRNLPTSGDEPENASVLSVRRWKWQELIENLDRKRIVSKTISEMASSDRESIRTRCIHVGKHRLSREIAACVNMLQRGESKLQGVLHRDMPKVITFANLFLSWWLCRDYYKEPNASAAELEELKRCIDDGSAEIATFYDYLHTIMRTTFSEQALQHPEQPSQAEIIEISDDE
;
A
#
# COMPACT_ATOMS: atom_id res chain seq x y z
N MET A 1 -41.35 16.25 26.50
CA MET A 1 -40.52 17.15 27.33
C MET A 1 -39.18 17.48 26.65
N ALA A 2 -39.18 17.81 25.36
CA ALA A 2 -38.12 18.65 24.77
C ALA A 2 -38.67 19.22 23.46
N ASP A 3 -39.65 20.11 23.58
CA ASP A 3 -40.12 20.94 22.46
C ASP A 3 -39.20 22.18 22.29
N THR A 4 -38.05 22.15 22.97
CA THR A 4 -37.06 23.21 22.95
C THR A 4 -36.24 23.11 21.66
N ASP A 5 -36.19 24.20 20.90
CA ASP A 5 -35.43 24.34 19.66
C ASP A 5 -33.98 23.81 19.83
N PRO A 6 -33.53 22.81 19.04
CA PRO A 6 -32.18 22.25 19.11
C PRO A 6 -31.06 23.29 19.06
N TRP A 7 -31.31 24.41 18.39
CA TRP A 7 -30.36 25.51 18.31
C TRP A 7 -30.08 26.18 19.67
N ARG A 8 -31.03 26.12 20.59
CA ARG A 8 -30.98 26.75 21.91
C ARG A 8 -30.56 25.80 23.03
N TRP A 9 -30.25 24.54 22.71
CA TRP A 9 -29.81 23.59 23.73
C TRP A 9 -28.53 24.08 24.40
N SER A 10 -28.57 24.13 25.73
CA SER A 10 -27.38 24.19 26.57
C SER A 10 -26.53 22.92 26.40
N VAL A 11 -25.29 22.94 26.91
CA VAL A 11 -24.41 21.77 26.87
C VAL A 11 -25.07 20.56 27.53
N ASP A 12 -25.74 20.74 28.67
CA ASP A 12 -26.42 19.67 29.39
C ASP A 12 -27.64 19.12 28.63
N GLU A 13 -28.42 19.99 27.98
CA GLU A 13 -29.54 19.55 27.15
C GLU A 13 -29.05 18.81 25.90
N LEU A 14 -27.99 19.29 25.24
CA LEU A 14 -27.38 18.61 24.10
C LEU A 14 -26.89 17.21 24.50
N VAL A 15 -26.19 17.10 25.62
CA VAL A 15 -25.73 15.81 26.16
C VAL A 15 -26.90 14.89 26.49
N ALA A 16 -27.93 15.39 27.18
CA ALA A 16 -29.09 14.57 27.54
C ALA A 16 -29.83 14.05 26.28
N GLN A 17 -29.95 14.87 25.25
CA GLN A 17 -30.66 14.49 24.02
C GLN A 17 -29.81 13.60 23.10
N VAL A 18 -28.51 13.87 22.96
CA VAL A 18 -27.64 13.18 21.99
C VAL A 18 -26.89 12.01 22.62
N CYS A 19 -26.48 12.08 23.88
CA CYS A 19 -25.66 11.03 24.51
C CYS A 19 -26.50 10.04 25.34
N HIS A 20 -27.62 10.49 25.93
CA HIS A 20 -28.44 9.66 26.82
C HIS A 20 -29.74 9.16 26.17
N SER A 21 -30.20 9.80 25.08
CA SER A 21 -31.40 9.38 24.38
C SER A 21 -31.10 8.72 23.03
N HIS A 22 -31.65 7.52 22.83
CA HIS A 22 -31.57 6.80 21.55
C HIS A 22 -32.61 7.28 20.54
N THR A 23 -33.56 8.12 20.97
CA THR A 23 -34.69 8.54 20.12
C THR A 23 -34.24 9.34 18.91
N LEU A 24 -33.21 10.20 19.04
CA LEU A 24 -32.69 10.97 17.92
C LEU A 24 -32.04 10.07 16.86
N PHE A 25 -31.27 9.07 17.28
CA PHE A 25 -30.66 8.11 16.35
C PHE A 25 -31.74 7.31 15.63
N ASN A 26 -32.71 6.74 16.36
CA ASN A 26 -33.82 6.00 15.78
C ASN A 26 -34.67 6.84 14.80
N THR A 27 -34.79 8.14 15.06
CA THR A 27 -35.53 9.06 14.16
C THR A 27 -34.71 9.40 12.92
N ALA A 28 -33.38 9.52 13.05
CA ALA A 28 -32.48 9.78 11.94
C ALA A 28 -32.25 8.52 11.06
N GLY A 29 -32.51 7.33 11.58
CA GLY A 29 -32.43 6.05 10.88
C GLY A 29 -32.37 4.85 11.84
N GLU A 30 -32.55 3.63 11.33
CA GLU A 30 -32.36 2.41 12.13
C GLU A 30 -30.86 2.09 12.27
N TYR A 31 -30.20 2.77 13.22
CA TYR A 31 -28.79 2.52 13.53
C TYR A 31 -28.64 1.56 14.72
N THR A 32 -28.04 0.40 14.48
CA THR A 32 -27.67 -0.55 15.55
C THR A 32 -26.38 -0.15 16.27
N ASN A 33 -25.54 0.67 15.63
CA ASN A 33 -24.22 1.07 16.10
C ASN A 33 -24.20 2.56 16.49
N ILE A 34 -24.78 2.87 17.64
CA ILE A 34 -24.80 4.23 18.21
C ILE A 34 -23.46 4.49 18.93
N PRO A 35 -22.89 5.72 18.86
CA PRO A 35 -21.69 6.06 19.60
C PRO A 35 -21.84 5.78 21.11
N PRO A 36 -20.77 5.34 21.80
CA PRO A 36 -20.81 5.15 23.24
C PRO A 36 -21.08 6.48 23.95
N GLY A 37 -22.27 6.61 24.54
CA GLY A 37 -22.77 7.83 25.17
C GLY A 37 -21.77 8.53 26.11
N PRO A 38 -21.10 7.80 27.05
CA PRO A 38 -20.14 8.42 27.97
C PRO A 38 -18.91 9.03 27.29
N ALA A 39 -18.42 8.42 26.21
CA ALA A 39 -17.26 8.93 25.48
C ALA A 39 -17.63 10.19 24.68
N LEU A 40 -18.78 10.16 24.01
CA LEU A 40 -19.31 11.31 23.28
C LEU A 40 -19.61 12.48 24.21
N GLU A 41 -20.23 12.22 25.36
CA GLU A 41 -20.50 13.22 26.40
C GLU A 41 -19.22 13.91 26.87
N LYS A 42 -18.17 13.13 27.14
CA LYS A 42 -16.87 13.66 27.57
C LYS A 42 -16.32 14.67 26.57
N GLU A 43 -16.36 14.36 25.28
CA GLU A 43 -15.83 15.24 24.22
C GLU A 43 -16.73 16.47 23.99
N ILE A 44 -18.06 16.33 24.03
CA ILE A 44 -19.00 17.46 23.95
C ILE A 44 -18.79 18.44 25.11
N ARG A 45 -18.66 17.93 26.34
CA ARG A 45 -18.43 18.75 27.55
C ARG A 45 -17.05 19.39 27.54
N ALA A 46 -16.01 18.65 27.14
CA ALA A 46 -14.64 19.19 27.07
C ALA A 46 -14.52 20.40 26.14
N ARG A 47 -15.36 20.46 25.11
CA ARG A 47 -15.42 21.57 24.14
C ARG A 47 -16.43 22.66 24.52
N ASN A 48 -17.16 22.49 25.62
CA ASN A 48 -18.27 23.35 26.03
C ASN A 48 -19.29 23.58 24.89
N MET A 49 -19.56 22.53 24.12
CA MET A 49 -20.28 22.65 22.86
C MET A 49 -21.78 22.81 23.09
N THR A 50 -22.32 23.96 22.71
CA THR A 50 -23.76 24.27 22.74
C THR A 50 -24.49 23.69 21.53
N GLY A 51 -25.83 23.63 21.56
CA GLY A 51 -26.64 23.17 20.41
C GLY A 51 -26.37 23.96 19.13
N LYS A 52 -26.19 25.28 19.23
CA LYS A 52 -25.78 26.15 18.11
C LYS A 52 -24.43 25.71 17.52
N GLU A 53 -23.41 25.53 18.35
CA GLU A 53 -22.07 25.14 17.90
C GLU A 53 -22.07 23.72 17.33
N PHE A 54 -22.80 22.79 17.95
CA PHE A 54 -22.98 21.44 17.45
C PHE A 54 -23.59 21.42 16.04
N LEU A 55 -24.58 22.28 15.77
CA LEU A 55 -25.25 22.36 14.47
C LEU A 55 -24.52 23.23 13.43
N THR A 56 -23.56 24.07 13.81
CA THR A 56 -22.87 24.96 12.85
C THR A 56 -21.42 24.61 12.61
N THR A 57 -20.72 24.12 13.63
CA THR A 57 -19.27 23.93 13.62
C THR A 57 -18.90 22.56 13.08
N ILE A 58 -19.74 21.55 13.32
CA ILE A 58 -19.48 20.17 12.89
C ILE A 58 -19.90 20.04 11.42
N ASP A 59 -18.96 19.97 10.49
CA ASP A 59 -19.23 19.55 9.11
C ASP A 59 -19.07 18.02 8.96
N SER A 60 -19.53 17.48 7.82
CA SER A 60 -19.45 16.03 7.57
C SER A 60 -18.00 15.56 7.63
N ARG A 61 -17.09 16.43 7.20
CA ARG A 61 -15.66 16.15 7.08
C ARG A 61 -14.96 16.07 8.43
N ALA A 62 -15.19 17.02 9.33
CA ALA A 62 -14.66 17.06 10.69
C ALA A 62 -15.13 15.85 11.51
N LEU A 63 -16.42 15.50 11.38
CA LEU A 63 -16.97 14.38 12.14
C LEU A 63 -16.53 13.03 11.58
N ILE A 64 -16.69 12.83 10.27
CA ILE A 64 -16.52 11.52 9.64
C ILE A 64 -15.03 11.25 9.36
N LEU A 65 -14.30 12.21 8.78
CA LEU A 65 -12.90 11.98 8.39
C LEU A 65 -11.93 12.25 9.54
N ARG A 66 -12.02 13.41 10.19
CA ARG A 66 -11.06 13.81 11.24
C ARG A 66 -11.32 13.18 12.60
N ASN A 67 -12.45 12.51 12.75
CA ASN A 67 -12.86 11.87 13.99
C ASN A 67 -12.76 12.83 15.20
N GLU A 68 -13.31 14.03 15.06
CA GLU A 68 -13.15 15.07 16.10
C GLU A 68 -13.65 14.64 17.49
N PHE A 69 -14.65 13.77 17.55
CA PHE A 69 -15.19 13.24 18.81
C PHE A 69 -14.51 11.95 19.28
N LYS A 70 -13.39 11.55 18.65
CA LYS A 70 -12.63 10.33 18.98
C LYS A 70 -13.51 9.08 19.02
N ILE A 71 -14.51 9.02 18.16
CA ILE A 71 -15.40 7.87 17.95
C ILE A 71 -14.67 6.91 16.99
N PRO A 72 -14.14 5.76 17.46
CA PRO A 72 -13.27 4.92 16.64
C PRO A 72 -13.99 4.40 15.39
N HIS A 73 -15.25 3.99 15.53
CA HIS A 73 -15.99 3.36 14.45
C HIS A 73 -16.60 4.39 13.48
N LEU A 74 -16.37 4.20 12.18
CA LEU A 74 -16.92 5.04 11.12
C LEU A 74 -18.45 5.03 11.12
N ILE A 75 -19.07 3.87 11.29
CA ILE A 75 -20.54 3.73 11.32
C ILE A 75 -21.18 4.56 12.44
N GLN A 76 -20.54 4.61 13.61
CA GLN A 76 -21.01 5.44 14.73
C GLN A 76 -20.88 6.94 14.41
N ARG A 77 -19.80 7.35 13.74
CA ARG A 77 -19.61 8.74 13.26
C ARG A 77 -20.70 9.13 12.25
N LEU A 78 -21.05 8.22 11.33
CA LEU A 78 -22.13 8.42 10.36
C LEU A 78 -23.50 8.54 11.05
N ALA A 79 -23.78 7.68 12.04
CA ALA A 79 -25.03 7.77 12.80
C ALA A 79 -25.17 9.13 13.49
N LEU A 80 -24.09 9.65 14.09
CA LEU A 80 -24.08 10.98 14.70
C LEU A 80 -24.26 12.10 13.66
N TRP A 81 -23.66 11.95 12.48
CA TRP A 81 -23.85 12.89 11.37
C TRP A 81 -25.31 12.96 10.91
N SER A 82 -25.96 11.81 10.76
CA SER A 82 -27.39 11.76 10.39
C SER A 82 -28.27 12.45 11.43
N VAL A 83 -27.97 12.30 12.72
CA VAL A 83 -28.65 13.06 13.78
C VAL A 83 -28.46 14.57 13.59
N ILE A 84 -27.24 15.03 13.31
CA ILE A 84 -26.97 16.46 13.04
C ILE A 84 -27.74 16.95 11.81
N GLY A 85 -27.73 16.19 10.72
CA GLY A 85 -28.47 16.50 9.49
C GLY A 85 -29.98 16.65 9.75
N MET A 86 -30.58 15.66 10.41
CA MET A 86 -31.99 15.69 10.80
C MET A 86 -32.31 16.90 11.71
N LEU A 87 -31.44 17.22 12.67
CA LEU A 87 -31.65 18.37 13.57
C LEU A 87 -31.55 19.72 12.83
N ARG A 88 -30.73 19.80 11.78
CA ARG A 88 -30.62 20.99 10.91
C ARG A 88 -31.84 21.19 10.02
N GLU A 89 -32.47 20.09 9.57
CA GLU A 89 -33.67 20.13 8.73
C GLU A 89 -34.94 20.54 9.50
N ARG A 90 -34.96 20.36 10.82
CA ARG A 90 -36.08 20.83 11.63
C ARG A 90 -36.20 22.35 11.50
N PRO A 91 -37.42 22.87 11.23
CA PRO A 91 -37.65 24.30 11.11
C PRO A 91 -37.41 24.98 12.47
N SER A 92 -36.16 25.37 12.70
CA SER A 92 -35.76 26.16 13.85
C SER A 92 -36.11 27.62 13.60
N ILE A 93 -36.27 28.39 14.68
CA ILE A 93 -36.46 29.84 14.61
C ILE A 93 -35.26 30.50 13.86
N HIS A 94 -34.13 29.80 13.76
CA HIS A 94 -32.95 30.24 13.01
C HIS A 94 -33.19 30.45 11.50
N ASN A 95 -33.99 29.59 10.84
CA ASN A 95 -34.32 29.80 9.42
C ASN A 95 -35.08 31.13 9.21
N GLN A 96 -35.83 31.59 10.21
CA GLN A 96 -36.48 32.91 10.16
C GLN A 96 -35.46 34.05 10.34
N HIS A 97 -34.44 33.89 11.19
CA HIS A 97 -33.41 34.93 11.38
C HIS A 97 -32.45 35.07 10.19
N ASN A 98 -32.06 33.97 9.52
CA ASN A 98 -31.21 34.05 8.33
C ASN A 98 -31.92 34.73 7.15
N LEU A 99 -33.23 34.52 7.02
CA LEU A 99 -34.05 35.23 6.02
C LEU A 99 -34.24 36.71 6.36
N THR A 100 -34.23 37.09 7.63
CA THR A 100 -34.46 38.49 8.05
C THR A 100 -33.16 39.32 8.07
N THR A 101 -31.99 38.68 8.23
CA THR A 101 -30.69 39.38 8.31
C THR A 101 -30.11 39.72 6.92
N SER A 102 -30.71 39.22 5.84
CA SER A 102 -30.32 39.51 4.45
C SER A 102 -31.17 40.60 3.78
N VAL A 103 -31.90 41.43 4.55
CA VAL A 103 -32.59 42.62 4.03
C VAL A 103 -31.93 43.86 4.62
N GLN A 104 -30.89 44.35 3.94
CA GLN A 104 -30.41 45.73 4.16
C GLN A 104 -31.55 46.70 3.80
N PRO A 105 -31.89 47.68 4.66
CA PRO A 105 -32.79 48.75 4.27
C PRO A 105 -32.09 49.69 3.27
N PRO A 106 -32.81 50.27 2.30
CA PRO A 106 -32.25 51.26 1.40
C PRO A 106 -32.01 52.57 2.17
N ASP A 107 -30.74 52.98 2.27
CA ASP A 107 -30.35 54.26 2.86
C ASP A 107 -30.84 55.43 2.01
N ASN A 108 -31.60 56.31 2.66
CA ASN A 108 -32.11 57.58 2.14
C ASN A 108 -31.59 58.74 3.00
N ASN A 109 -31.24 59.84 2.30
CA ASN A 109 -30.88 61.22 2.74
C ASN A 109 -29.38 61.52 2.94
N ILE A 110 -28.72 62.34 2.12
CA ILE A 110 -28.89 63.79 1.81
C ILE A 110 -28.70 64.69 3.03
N THR A 111 -27.57 65.43 3.12
CA THR A 111 -27.46 66.92 3.08
C THR A 111 -26.07 67.46 3.52
N LYS A 112 -25.35 68.10 2.57
CA LYS A 112 -24.40 69.27 2.65
C LYS A 112 -23.12 69.16 3.52
N ALA A 113 -21.94 69.67 3.15
CA ALA A 113 -21.57 70.75 2.22
C ALA A 113 -20.13 70.58 1.67
N SER A 114 -19.92 70.99 0.41
CA SER A 114 -18.61 71.29 -0.21
C SER A 114 -18.12 72.70 0.20
N PRO A 115 -16.89 73.15 -0.15
CA PRO A 115 -16.47 73.44 -1.54
C PRO A 115 -15.06 72.88 -1.89
N ALA A 116 -14.89 72.23 -3.05
CA ALA A 116 -14.49 72.79 -4.35
C ALA A 116 -12.96 72.92 -4.53
N LEU A 117 -12.42 72.20 -5.51
CA LEU A 117 -11.61 72.75 -6.62
C LEU A 117 -11.43 71.68 -7.71
N ASP A 118 -11.70 72.10 -8.94
CA ASP A 118 -11.48 71.43 -10.22
C ASP A 118 -10.01 71.03 -10.46
N VAL A 119 -9.78 70.03 -11.31
CA VAL A 119 -9.21 70.17 -12.68
C VAL A 119 -8.84 68.77 -13.25
N ASP A 120 -9.46 68.51 -14.40
CA ASP A 120 -9.11 67.69 -15.58
C ASP A 120 -7.83 66.82 -15.68
N ALA A 121 -8.07 65.67 -16.34
CA ALA A 121 -7.34 65.08 -17.49
C ALA A 121 -6.05 64.22 -17.35
N CYS A 122 -6.15 63.07 -18.04
CA CYS A 122 -5.14 62.34 -18.83
C CYS A 122 -4.11 61.37 -18.18
N LEU A 123 -4.25 60.10 -18.61
CA LEU A 123 -3.22 59.17 -19.15
C LEU A 123 -1.73 59.47 -18.87
N HIS A 124 -1.05 58.50 -18.22
CA HIS A 124 0.21 57.85 -18.63
C HIS A 124 0.60 56.85 -17.53
N ASP A 125 0.76 55.56 -17.85
CA ASP A 125 2.04 54.93 -18.21
C ASP A 125 3.13 55.14 -17.15
N ARG A 126 3.40 54.09 -16.37
CA ARG A 126 4.60 53.99 -15.52
C ARG A 126 5.09 52.55 -15.46
N SER A 127 5.93 52.24 -16.44
CA SER A 127 7.12 51.41 -16.24
C SER A 127 7.97 51.97 -15.09
N SER A 128 8.48 51.10 -14.20
CA SER A 128 9.50 51.46 -13.21
C SER A 128 10.57 50.35 -13.16
N PRO A 129 11.80 50.63 -13.60
CA PRO A 129 12.96 49.77 -13.40
C PRO A 129 13.69 50.19 -12.13
N HIS A 130 14.44 49.27 -11.49
CA HIS A 130 15.75 49.57 -10.93
C HIS A 130 16.52 48.29 -10.60
N ASP A 131 17.59 48.10 -11.35
CA ASP A 131 18.73 47.24 -11.09
C ASP A 131 19.48 47.57 -9.79
N THR A 132 20.21 46.58 -9.26
CA THR A 132 21.65 46.59 -8.88
C THR A 132 21.94 45.44 -7.86
N PRO A 133 23.20 45.03 -7.61
CA PRO A 133 24.10 44.37 -8.56
C PRO A 133 24.77 43.10 -7.98
N ASN A 134 25.40 42.35 -8.88
CA ASN A 134 26.30 41.21 -8.64
C ASN A 134 27.42 41.49 -7.62
N LEU A 135 27.71 40.50 -6.77
CA LEU A 135 28.97 40.36 -6.04
C LEU A 135 29.52 38.93 -6.18
N HIS A 136 30.66 38.83 -6.87
CA HIS A 136 31.55 37.67 -6.92
C HIS A 136 32.16 37.34 -5.55
N GLY A 137 32.45 36.06 -5.29
CA GLY A 137 33.28 35.71 -4.13
C GLY A 137 33.54 34.21 -3.89
N ALA A 138 34.48 33.64 -4.66
CA ALA A 138 35.52 32.69 -4.25
C ALA A 138 35.17 31.36 -3.51
N GLY A 139 35.41 30.25 -4.23
CA GLY A 139 36.50 29.32 -3.96
C GLY A 139 36.49 28.51 -2.65
N ARG A 140 36.11 27.22 -2.72
CA ARG A 140 36.51 26.20 -1.73
C ARG A 140 37.30 25.08 -2.40
N ARG A 141 38.58 25.01 -2.03
CA ARG A 141 39.54 23.95 -2.37
C ARG A 141 39.15 22.66 -1.63
N ARG A 142 38.94 21.57 -2.37
CA ARG A 142 38.89 20.21 -1.81
C ARG A 142 40.30 19.79 -1.38
N LYS A 143 40.43 19.35 -0.13
CA LYS A 143 41.66 18.77 0.42
C LYS A 143 41.81 17.33 -0.09
N LYS A 144 43.02 17.05 -0.55
CA LYS A 144 43.58 15.74 -0.90
C LYS A 144 43.68 14.90 0.39
N VAL A 145 43.04 13.73 0.42
CA VAL A 145 43.21 12.73 1.48
C VAL A 145 44.22 11.70 0.98
N GLU A 146 45.26 11.49 1.77
CA GLU A 146 46.32 10.51 1.53
C GLU A 146 45.80 9.08 1.70
N LEU A 147 46.20 8.23 0.76
CA LEU A 147 45.95 6.79 0.74
C LEU A 147 46.90 6.14 1.76
N VAL A 148 46.35 5.50 2.80
CA VAL A 148 47.14 4.68 3.73
C VAL A 148 47.40 3.33 3.06
N SER A 149 48.69 3.06 2.82
CA SER A 149 49.23 1.80 2.32
C SER A 149 49.15 0.72 3.40
N MET A 150 48.47 -0.39 3.13
CA MET A 150 48.51 -1.59 3.96
C MET A 150 49.37 -2.64 3.26
N GLU A 151 50.53 -2.94 3.85
CA GLU A 151 51.34 -4.11 3.50
C GLU A 151 50.76 -5.39 4.15
N PRO A 152 51.02 -6.58 3.56
CA PRO A 152 50.34 -7.81 3.93
C PRO A 152 51.05 -8.55 5.08
N LEU A 153 50.25 -9.06 6.02
CA LEU A 153 50.69 -9.96 7.08
C LEU A 153 50.95 -11.37 6.51
N GLN A 154 52.18 -11.83 6.72
CA GLN A 154 52.65 -13.18 6.41
C GLN A 154 51.89 -14.23 7.24
N ARG A 155 51.33 -15.25 6.58
CA ARG A 155 50.77 -16.45 7.22
C ARG A 155 51.79 -17.58 7.18
N ALA A 156 52.15 -18.08 8.36
CA ALA A 156 53.02 -19.22 8.56
C ALA A 156 52.34 -20.53 8.12
N GLN A 157 53.13 -21.41 7.50
CA GLN A 157 52.81 -22.81 7.19
C GLN A 157 53.12 -23.74 8.37
N ALA A 158 52.30 -24.80 8.50
CA ALA A 158 52.52 -26.14 9.10
C ALA A 158 51.30 -26.52 9.98
N GLY A 159 50.67 -27.69 9.92
CA GLY A 159 50.75 -28.93 9.13
C GLY A 159 49.46 -29.73 9.46
N ALA A 160 48.80 -30.34 8.47
CA ALA A 160 48.73 -31.79 8.21
C ALA A 160 47.95 -32.62 9.26
N ASP A 161 46.74 -33.06 8.85
CA ASP A 161 46.08 -34.39 9.02
C ASP A 161 44.56 -34.17 8.89
N ALA A 162 43.87 -34.48 7.78
CA ALA A 162 43.43 -35.78 7.23
C ALA A 162 41.90 -35.97 7.39
N ASP A 163 41.23 -36.20 6.25
CA ASP A 163 39.88 -36.75 6.02
C ASP A 163 38.62 -36.00 6.50
N ALA A 164 38.02 -35.25 5.58
CA ALA A 164 36.61 -35.41 5.19
C ALA A 164 36.40 -34.74 3.81
N ASP A 165 36.20 -35.58 2.81
CA ASP A 165 35.86 -35.24 1.42
C ASP A 165 34.42 -34.69 1.40
N VAL A 166 34.28 -33.36 1.37
CA VAL A 166 33.02 -32.68 1.05
C VAL A 166 33.29 -31.82 -0.18
N ASP A 167 32.68 -32.27 -1.26
CA ASP A 167 32.73 -31.77 -2.63
C ASP A 167 32.41 -30.28 -2.69
N VAL A 168 33.43 -29.45 -2.90
CA VAL A 168 33.29 -28.01 -3.16
C VAL A 168 33.10 -27.85 -4.66
N ASP A 169 31.87 -28.02 -5.11
CA ASP A 169 31.42 -27.66 -6.46
C ASP A 169 30.23 -26.68 -6.42
N GLU A 170 30.22 -25.81 -5.40
CA GLU A 170 29.16 -24.83 -5.13
C GLU A 170 29.06 -23.72 -6.20
N PHE A 171 30.08 -23.56 -7.05
CA PHE A 171 30.11 -22.57 -8.13
C PHE A 171 29.99 -23.15 -9.55
N SER A 172 29.78 -24.47 -9.68
CA SER A 172 29.59 -25.12 -10.99
C SER A 172 28.44 -24.53 -11.82
N HIS A 173 27.41 -23.99 -11.17
CA HIS A 173 26.28 -23.34 -11.85
C HIS A 173 26.64 -21.98 -12.48
N LEU A 174 27.67 -21.28 -12.01
CA LEU A 174 28.16 -20.01 -12.60
C LEU A 174 29.00 -20.23 -13.86
N LEU A 175 29.43 -21.47 -14.13
CA LEU A 175 30.20 -21.82 -15.33
C LEU A 175 29.31 -22.23 -16.52
N ARG A 176 27.98 -22.27 -16.35
CA ARG A 176 27.02 -22.60 -17.42
C ARG A 176 27.08 -21.64 -18.61
N TRP A 177 27.55 -20.42 -18.40
CA TRP A 177 27.65 -19.38 -19.44
C TRP A 177 28.71 -19.63 -20.52
N HIS A 178 29.49 -20.70 -20.40
CA HIS A 178 30.55 -21.04 -21.35
C HIS A 178 30.15 -22.05 -22.43
N ASP A 179 28.91 -22.55 -22.43
CA ASP A 179 28.46 -23.62 -23.33
C ASP A 179 27.40 -23.13 -24.34
N PRO A 180 27.74 -22.92 -25.62
CA PRO A 180 26.85 -22.30 -26.62
C PRO A 180 25.79 -23.23 -27.22
N ASP A 181 25.68 -24.51 -26.81
CA ASP A 181 24.95 -25.54 -27.56
C ASP A 181 23.55 -25.92 -27.00
N VAL A 182 22.89 -25.09 -26.18
CA VAL A 182 21.51 -25.36 -25.72
C VAL A 182 20.50 -24.53 -26.51
N GLU A 183 19.91 -25.14 -27.55
CA GLU A 183 18.73 -24.62 -28.25
C GLU A 183 17.49 -24.71 -27.36
N ASP A 184 17.14 -23.62 -26.66
CA ASP A 184 15.85 -23.46 -25.98
C ASP A 184 14.90 -22.56 -26.80
N ASN A 185 13.64 -23.02 -26.90
CA ASN A 185 12.55 -22.36 -27.61
C ASN A 185 12.33 -20.92 -27.13
N ILE A 186 12.75 -19.98 -27.97
CA ILE A 186 12.52 -18.55 -27.81
C ILE A 186 11.02 -18.27 -27.99
N ILE A 187 10.37 -17.78 -26.92
CA ILE A 187 9.13 -17.03 -27.04
C ILE A 187 9.52 -15.63 -27.53
N ASP A 188 9.28 -15.39 -28.81
CA ASP A 188 9.53 -14.13 -29.49
C ASP A 188 8.63 -13.01 -28.93
N PHE A 189 9.20 -12.16 -28.07
CA PHE A 189 8.62 -10.89 -27.63
C PHE A 189 9.26 -9.71 -28.39
N ALA A 190 9.41 -9.82 -29.71
CA ALA A 190 9.65 -8.66 -30.56
C ALA A 190 8.45 -7.69 -30.49
N TRP A 191 8.48 -6.75 -29.54
CA TRP A 191 7.67 -5.55 -29.63
C TRP A 191 8.23 -4.69 -30.77
N GLN A 192 7.35 -4.43 -31.74
CA GLN A 192 7.52 -3.51 -32.87
C GLN A 192 8.24 -2.23 -32.46
N ASP A 193 9.45 -2.05 -32.96
CA ASP A 193 9.96 -0.72 -33.27
C ASP A 193 9.03 -0.12 -34.32
N ASP A 194 8.44 1.03 -33.98
CA ASP A 194 7.71 1.91 -34.89
C ASP A 194 8.68 3.05 -35.29
N PRO A 195 9.39 2.96 -36.43
CA PRO A 195 10.30 3.99 -36.87
C PRO A 195 9.54 5.02 -37.73
N GLU A 196 8.64 5.80 -37.14
CA GLU A 196 8.01 6.92 -37.84
C GLU A 196 7.90 8.17 -36.94
N GLU A 197 8.98 8.94 -36.82
CA GLU A 197 8.87 10.41 -36.69
C GLU A 197 10.18 11.13 -37.05
N GLU A 198 10.63 10.96 -38.28
CA GLU A 198 11.58 11.86 -38.93
C GLU A 198 10.78 12.83 -39.81
N HIS A 199 10.48 14.05 -39.34
CA HIS A 199 10.23 15.22 -40.20
C HIS A 199 10.14 16.52 -39.39
N ALA A 200 11.25 17.26 -39.34
CA ALA A 200 11.23 18.72 -39.35
C ALA A 200 12.52 19.20 -40.03
N ALA A 201 12.49 19.23 -41.36
CA ALA A 201 13.44 19.99 -42.15
C ALA A 201 13.12 21.48 -41.96
N GLU A 202 14.01 22.20 -41.29
CA GLU A 202 14.16 23.64 -41.53
C GLU A 202 15.49 23.83 -42.24
N ASP A 203 15.37 24.33 -43.47
CA ASP A 203 16.45 24.72 -44.38
C ASP A 203 17.40 25.72 -43.73
N ASP A 204 18.68 25.37 -43.62
CA ASP A 204 19.77 26.36 -43.52
C ASP A 204 20.87 25.97 -44.54
N PRO A 205 21.09 26.77 -45.60
CA PRO A 205 22.04 26.43 -46.65
C PRO A 205 23.44 26.94 -46.31
N GLU A 206 24.40 26.08 -46.66
CA GLU A 206 25.80 26.40 -46.97
C GLU A 206 26.68 26.85 -45.80
N LEU A 207 27.60 25.97 -45.38
CA LEU A 207 29.02 26.33 -45.26
C LEU A 207 29.93 25.09 -45.09
N SER A 208 30.82 24.97 -46.08
CA SER A 208 32.16 24.36 -46.07
C SER A 208 32.30 22.86 -45.79
N GLU A 209 32.59 22.15 -46.88
CA GLU A 209 33.52 21.04 -46.98
C GLU A 209 34.84 21.36 -46.23
N ASP A 210 35.08 20.71 -45.10
CA ASP A 210 36.43 20.37 -44.67
C ASP A 210 36.41 19.00 -44.00
N SER A 211 37.14 18.10 -44.66
CA SER A 211 37.25 16.67 -44.36
C SER A 211 38.05 16.47 -43.07
N GLU A 212 37.36 16.45 -41.92
CA GLU A 212 37.97 16.03 -40.66
C GLU A 212 37.95 14.49 -40.55
N GLU A 213 39.13 13.92 -40.33
CA GLU A 213 39.40 12.50 -40.15
C GLU A 213 38.44 11.88 -39.11
N GLU A 214 37.62 10.90 -39.53
CA GLU A 214 36.74 10.16 -38.63
C GLU A 214 37.57 9.56 -37.47
N PRO A 215 37.27 9.91 -36.21
CA PRO A 215 38.00 9.38 -35.07
C PRO A 215 37.82 7.86 -35.00
N PRO A 216 38.87 7.12 -34.59
CA PRO A 216 38.92 5.67 -34.66
C PRO A 216 37.70 5.02 -34.00
N SER A 217 37.07 4.14 -34.76
CA SER A 217 35.90 3.36 -34.45
C SER A 217 35.94 2.84 -33.01
N ARG A 218 34.91 3.18 -32.23
CA ARG A 218 34.74 2.70 -30.86
C ARG A 218 34.73 1.17 -30.89
N THR A 219 35.72 0.56 -30.25
CA THR A 219 35.81 -0.89 -30.07
C THR A 219 34.61 -1.37 -29.26
N THR A 220 33.71 -2.10 -29.92
CA THR A 220 32.62 -2.84 -29.28
C THR A 220 33.21 -3.90 -28.35
N LEU A 221 32.67 -4.03 -27.14
CA LEU A 221 33.09 -5.07 -26.21
C LEU A 221 32.74 -6.46 -26.75
N THR A 222 33.63 -7.41 -26.52
CA THR A 222 33.38 -8.83 -26.77
C THR A 222 32.43 -9.40 -25.71
N VAL A 223 31.75 -10.51 -26.05
CA VAL A 223 30.84 -11.22 -25.12
C VAL A 223 31.59 -11.66 -23.85
N ASP A 224 32.81 -12.15 -24.00
CA ASP A 224 33.65 -12.59 -22.87
C ASP A 224 33.97 -11.43 -21.91
N GLU A 225 34.32 -10.25 -22.45
CA GLU A 225 34.55 -9.05 -21.63
C GLU A 225 33.26 -8.60 -20.90
N ILE A 226 32.09 -8.75 -21.53
CA ILE A 226 30.80 -8.44 -20.90
C ILE A 226 30.53 -9.41 -19.74
N VAL A 227 30.72 -10.71 -19.97
CA VAL A 227 30.54 -11.75 -18.94
C VAL A 227 31.52 -11.55 -17.78
N GLU A 228 32.79 -11.20 -18.08
CA GLU A 228 33.78 -10.85 -17.05
C GLU A 228 33.32 -9.67 -16.20
N ILE A 229 32.79 -8.60 -16.81
CA ILE A 229 32.23 -7.45 -16.08
C ILE A 229 31.01 -7.85 -15.23
N ILE A 230 30.11 -8.70 -15.74
CA ILE A 230 28.95 -9.18 -14.99
C ILE A 230 29.42 -9.95 -13.75
N ASN A 231 30.32 -10.92 -13.93
CA ASN A 231 30.86 -11.73 -12.84
C ASN A 231 31.65 -10.89 -11.81
N GLU A 232 32.44 -9.91 -12.27
CA GLU A 232 33.11 -8.92 -11.41
C GLU A 232 32.09 -8.20 -10.50
N ARG A 233 30.96 -7.77 -11.07
CA ARG A 233 29.91 -7.06 -10.31
C ARG A 233 29.13 -7.99 -9.39
N ILE A 234 28.81 -9.21 -9.80
CA ILE A 234 28.16 -10.20 -8.93
C ILE A 234 29.04 -10.49 -7.70
N ALA A 235 30.32 -10.76 -7.91
CA ALA A 235 31.28 -10.98 -6.84
C ALA A 235 31.36 -9.77 -5.91
N PHE A 236 31.46 -8.55 -6.46
CA PHE A 236 31.48 -7.32 -5.68
C PHE A 236 30.26 -7.17 -4.76
N TYR A 237 29.04 -7.40 -5.27
CA TYR A 237 27.83 -7.28 -4.45
C TYR A 237 27.78 -8.36 -3.36
N SER A 238 28.05 -9.62 -3.72
CA SER A 238 28.01 -10.76 -2.79
C SER A 238 29.03 -10.60 -1.66
N GLU A 239 30.26 -10.18 -1.99
CA GLU A 239 31.31 -9.93 -0.97
C GLU A 239 30.97 -8.76 -0.04
N SER A 240 30.31 -7.73 -0.57
CA SER A 240 29.90 -6.54 0.18
C SER A 240 28.64 -6.75 1.02
N TRP A 241 27.88 -7.81 0.72
CA TRP A 241 26.60 -8.07 1.36
C TRP A 241 26.78 -8.45 2.83
N ARG A 242 25.97 -7.84 3.71
CA ARG A 242 25.84 -8.22 5.12
C ARG A 242 24.38 -8.02 5.53
N PRO A 243 23.86 -8.73 6.54
CA PRO A 243 22.55 -8.42 7.10
C PRO A 243 22.48 -6.92 7.48
N ASN A 244 21.42 -6.24 7.05
CA ASN A 244 21.22 -4.79 7.19
C ASN A 244 22.18 -3.88 6.39
N ALA A 245 22.92 -4.38 5.40
CA ALA A 245 23.68 -3.53 4.50
C ALA A 245 22.75 -2.50 3.82
N GLY A 246 23.14 -1.22 3.84
CA GLY A 246 22.38 -0.13 3.22
C GLY A 246 21.18 0.39 4.02
N VAL A 247 20.80 -0.24 5.14
CA VAL A 247 19.71 0.25 6.00
C VAL A 247 20.16 1.49 6.78
N PRO A 248 19.36 2.57 6.85
CA PRO A 248 19.70 3.74 7.66
C PRO A 248 19.93 3.37 9.13
N ARG A 249 20.95 3.98 9.74
CA ARG A 249 21.28 3.73 11.15
C ARG A 249 20.05 4.01 12.05
N GLY A 250 19.62 3.00 12.80
CA GLY A 250 18.45 3.05 13.68
C GLY A 250 17.19 2.39 13.12
N GLU A 251 17.17 2.03 11.83
CA GLU A 251 16.14 1.19 11.19
C GLU A 251 16.64 -0.26 10.97
N GLU A 252 17.87 -0.55 11.42
CA GLU A 252 18.49 -1.87 11.32
C GLU A 252 17.65 -2.92 12.07
N VAL A 253 17.34 -4.03 11.39
CA VAL A 253 16.64 -5.16 12.01
C VAL A 253 17.64 -5.92 12.88
N VAL A 254 17.39 -5.98 14.18
CA VAL A 254 18.24 -6.78 15.09
C VAL A 254 17.83 -8.25 14.92
N TYR A 255 18.65 -9.00 14.18
CA TYR A 255 18.50 -10.44 14.05
C TYR A 255 19.16 -11.13 15.25
N ASP A 256 18.34 -11.55 16.21
CA ASP A 256 18.78 -12.45 17.28
C ASP A 256 18.64 -13.89 16.77
N VAL A 257 19.76 -14.45 16.33
CA VAL A 257 19.83 -15.76 15.66
C VAL A 257 19.29 -16.86 16.58
N ASP A 258 19.64 -16.81 17.87
CA ASP A 258 19.21 -17.79 18.86
C ASP A 258 17.70 -17.66 19.07
N ALA A 259 17.18 -16.44 19.24
CA ALA A 259 15.74 -16.22 19.43
C ALA A 259 14.90 -16.62 18.21
N MET A 260 15.37 -16.30 16.99
CA MET A 260 14.70 -16.70 15.75
C MET A 260 14.63 -18.22 15.60
N TRP A 261 15.72 -18.90 15.92
CA TRP A 261 15.80 -20.35 15.88
C TRP A 261 14.87 -20.98 16.94
N ASP A 262 14.95 -20.51 18.19
CA ASP A 262 14.11 -21.00 19.30
C ASP A 262 12.62 -20.80 19.01
N GLU A 263 12.22 -19.67 18.45
CA GLU A 263 10.83 -19.39 18.08
C GLU A 263 10.34 -20.32 16.95
N ALA A 264 11.18 -20.55 15.94
CA ALA A 264 10.87 -21.44 14.83
C ALA A 264 10.72 -22.90 15.30
N GLU A 265 11.57 -23.34 16.23
CA GLU A 265 11.52 -24.67 16.84
C GLU A 265 10.29 -24.80 17.76
N ALA A 266 10.08 -23.84 18.67
CA ALA A 266 8.94 -23.83 19.60
C ALA A 266 7.58 -23.80 18.88
N SER A 267 7.52 -23.17 17.70
CA SER A 267 6.32 -23.14 16.86
C SER A 267 6.16 -24.34 15.92
N GLY A 268 7.16 -25.23 15.83
CA GLY A 268 7.17 -26.36 14.91
C GLY A 268 7.22 -25.94 13.43
N LYS A 269 7.60 -24.70 13.13
CA LYS A 269 7.60 -24.12 11.77
C LYS A 269 8.97 -24.14 11.10
N ARG A 270 10.01 -24.57 11.82
CA ARG A 270 11.39 -24.55 11.34
C ARG A 270 11.58 -25.18 9.96
N GLN A 271 11.08 -26.40 9.74
CA GLN A 271 11.21 -27.08 8.45
C GLN A 271 10.52 -26.32 7.31
N HIS A 272 9.35 -25.72 7.60
CA HIS A 272 8.62 -24.91 6.64
C HIS A 272 9.39 -23.63 6.27
N LEU A 273 10.00 -22.95 7.25
CA LEU A 273 10.83 -21.77 7.01
C LEU A 273 12.10 -22.10 6.20
N ILE A 274 12.74 -23.25 6.45
CA ILE A 274 13.86 -23.72 5.61
C ILE A 274 13.41 -23.87 4.16
N GLN A 275 12.30 -24.59 3.92
CA GLN A 275 11.79 -24.82 2.58
C GLN A 275 11.36 -23.52 1.89
N GLN A 276 10.75 -22.60 2.64
CA GLN A 276 10.39 -21.26 2.15
C GLN A 276 11.63 -20.51 1.66
N HIS A 277 12.67 -20.42 2.48
CA HIS A 277 13.89 -19.71 2.11
C HIS A 277 14.71 -20.42 1.02
N GLU A 278 14.64 -21.74 0.92
CA GLU A 278 15.15 -22.48 -0.25
C GLU A 278 14.42 -22.11 -1.54
N THR A 279 13.08 -21.99 -1.47
CA THR A 279 12.25 -21.59 -2.62
C THR A 279 12.55 -20.15 -3.04
N ASP A 280 12.69 -19.24 -2.07
CA ASP A 280 13.05 -17.85 -2.30
C ASP A 280 14.46 -17.74 -2.93
N TYR A 281 15.44 -18.48 -2.40
CA TYR A 281 16.80 -18.52 -2.96
C TYR A 281 16.81 -18.99 -4.41
N ALA A 282 16.11 -20.09 -4.72
CA ALA A 282 16.00 -20.61 -6.07
C ALA A 282 15.31 -19.62 -7.03
N TYR A 283 14.28 -18.92 -6.55
CA TYR A 283 13.61 -17.87 -7.32
C TYR A 283 14.57 -16.71 -7.66
N TYR A 284 15.31 -16.20 -6.67
CA TYR A 284 16.23 -15.08 -6.90
C TYR A 284 17.43 -15.48 -7.75
N SER A 285 17.95 -16.70 -7.61
CA SER A 285 18.97 -17.26 -8.50
C SER A 285 18.48 -17.31 -9.96
N ASN A 286 17.30 -17.86 -10.24
CA ASN A 286 16.74 -17.88 -11.60
C ASN A 286 16.53 -16.47 -12.17
N ARG A 287 16.08 -15.53 -11.33
CA ARG A 287 15.93 -14.13 -11.73
C ARG A 287 17.27 -13.48 -12.05
N LEU A 288 18.31 -13.78 -11.28
CA LEU A 288 19.66 -13.28 -11.51
C LEU A 288 20.18 -13.78 -12.87
N ASP A 289 19.98 -15.05 -13.20
CA ASP A 289 20.36 -15.63 -14.50
C ASP A 289 19.70 -14.87 -15.66
N LYS A 290 18.38 -14.66 -15.59
CA LYS A 290 17.64 -13.89 -16.61
C LYS A 290 18.13 -12.46 -16.79
N LEU A 291 18.48 -11.79 -15.68
CA LEU A 291 19.03 -10.44 -15.76
C LEU A 291 20.43 -10.44 -16.40
N CYS A 292 21.23 -11.49 -16.18
CA CYS A 292 22.53 -11.64 -16.84
C CYS A 292 22.35 -11.86 -18.35
N ASP A 293 21.41 -12.73 -18.75
CA ASP A 293 21.02 -12.94 -20.15
C ASP A 293 20.64 -11.63 -20.85
N GLU A 294 19.77 -10.84 -20.22
CA GLU A 294 19.32 -9.54 -20.76
C GLU A 294 20.49 -8.55 -20.95
N ILE A 295 21.46 -8.55 -20.03
CA ILE A 295 22.65 -7.69 -20.14
C ILE A 295 23.57 -8.17 -21.26
N VAL A 296 23.76 -9.49 -21.43
CA VAL A 296 24.55 -10.06 -22.52
C VAL A 296 23.91 -9.78 -23.89
N GLN A 297 22.58 -9.86 -23.98
CA GLN A 297 21.84 -9.55 -25.20
C GLN A 297 21.87 -8.06 -25.55
N SER A 298 22.01 -7.18 -24.56
CA SER A 298 21.97 -5.72 -24.75
C SER A 298 23.01 -4.98 -23.89
N PRO A 299 24.33 -5.20 -24.13
CA PRO A 299 25.41 -4.76 -23.22
C PRO A 299 25.68 -3.25 -23.23
N GLY A 300 25.11 -2.53 -24.20
CA GLY A 300 25.44 -1.14 -24.44
C GLY A 300 26.81 -0.98 -25.13
N SER A 301 27.25 0.27 -25.26
CA SER A 301 28.37 0.62 -26.16
C SER A 301 29.76 0.65 -25.51
N ASN A 302 29.88 0.40 -24.19
CA ASN A 302 31.16 0.38 -23.47
C ASN A 302 31.00 -0.26 -22.07
N ALA A 303 32.13 -0.55 -21.42
CA ALA A 303 32.18 -1.25 -20.13
C ALA A 303 31.46 -0.49 -19.01
N ASP A 304 31.50 0.83 -19.02
CA ASP A 304 30.80 1.64 -18.01
C ASP A 304 29.28 1.54 -18.14
N LYS A 305 28.75 1.38 -19.36
CA LYS A 305 27.33 1.12 -19.58
C LYS A 305 26.93 -0.27 -19.09
N VAL A 306 27.73 -1.30 -19.37
CA VAL A 306 27.53 -2.67 -18.83
C VAL A 306 27.50 -2.62 -17.29
N ARG A 307 28.52 -2.02 -16.66
CA ARG A 307 28.58 -1.85 -15.18
C ARG A 307 27.38 -1.09 -14.63
N LYS A 308 26.87 -0.11 -15.37
CA LYS A 308 25.67 0.65 -14.97
C LYS A 308 24.41 -0.21 -15.06
N GLN A 309 24.27 -1.06 -16.08
CA GLN A 309 23.17 -2.03 -16.17
C GLN A 309 23.25 -3.06 -15.05
N CYS A 310 24.45 -3.50 -14.68
CA CYS A 310 24.69 -4.41 -13.55
C CYS A 310 24.23 -3.85 -12.20
N ARG A 311 23.84 -2.57 -12.08
CA ARG A 311 23.18 -2.05 -10.88
C ARG A 311 21.81 -2.68 -10.62
N ASN A 312 21.16 -3.20 -11.66
CA ASN A 312 19.90 -3.92 -11.50
C ASN A 312 20.08 -5.29 -10.81
N LEU A 313 21.30 -5.82 -10.79
CA LEU A 313 21.61 -7.09 -10.13
C LEU A 313 21.71 -6.95 -8.61
N GLU A 314 22.12 -5.77 -8.11
CA GLU A 314 22.40 -5.49 -6.69
C GLU A 314 21.26 -5.96 -5.77
N THR A 315 20.05 -5.47 -5.98
CA THR A 315 18.89 -5.85 -5.15
C THR A 315 18.54 -7.34 -5.25
N THR A 316 18.75 -7.97 -6.41
CA THR A 316 18.44 -9.40 -6.58
C THR A 316 19.45 -10.25 -5.80
N ILE A 317 20.74 -9.88 -5.85
CA ILE A 317 21.81 -10.52 -5.08
C ILE A 317 21.60 -10.30 -3.59
N GLU A 318 21.26 -9.08 -3.16
CA GLU A 318 20.99 -8.79 -1.74
C GLU A 318 19.88 -9.66 -1.15
N LEU A 319 18.81 -9.89 -1.93
CA LEU A 319 17.68 -10.75 -1.52
C LEU A 319 18.05 -12.23 -1.56
N MET A 320 18.83 -12.66 -2.56
CA MET A 320 19.34 -14.02 -2.68
C MET A 320 20.23 -14.38 -1.48
N GLU A 321 21.21 -13.53 -1.15
CA GLU A 321 22.10 -13.71 0.00
C GLU A 321 21.35 -13.70 1.33
N LEU A 322 20.34 -12.83 1.47
CA LEU A 322 19.49 -12.81 2.66
C LEU A 322 18.71 -14.12 2.83
N ALA A 323 18.11 -14.63 1.76
CA ALA A 323 17.39 -15.91 1.79
C ALA A 323 18.33 -17.08 2.12
N GLY A 324 19.53 -17.10 1.53
CA GLY A 324 20.56 -18.10 1.84
C GLY A 324 20.98 -18.06 3.31
N TRP A 325 21.28 -16.87 3.83
CA TRP A 325 21.66 -16.68 5.22
C TRP A 325 20.56 -17.09 6.22
N LEU A 326 19.30 -16.74 5.94
CA LEU A 326 18.17 -17.16 6.79
C LEU A 326 17.95 -18.67 6.77
N ARG A 327 18.03 -19.29 5.57
CA ARG A 327 17.99 -20.75 5.42
C ARG A 327 19.06 -21.41 6.28
N ASP A 328 20.28 -20.91 6.23
CA ASP A 328 21.43 -21.50 6.93
C ASP A 328 21.29 -21.38 8.45
N ILE A 329 20.75 -20.26 8.95
CA ILE A 329 20.38 -20.11 10.37
C ILE A 329 19.43 -21.22 10.80
N TYR A 330 18.33 -21.43 10.07
CA TYR A 330 17.34 -22.44 10.45
C TYR A 330 17.86 -23.87 10.24
N LYS A 331 18.89 -24.09 9.42
CA LYS A 331 19.53 -25.41 9.26
C LYS A 331 20.48 -25.78 10.40
N LEU A 332 20.92 -24.83 11.24
CA LEU A 332 21.82 -25.11 12.37
C LEU A 332 21.24 -26.19 13.28
N GLU A 333 22.00 -27.25 13.55
CA GLU A 333 21.58 -28.30 14.47
C GLU A 333 21.30 -27.70 15.87
N PRO A 334 20.28 -28.20 16.60
CA PRO A 334 20.07 -27.80 17.98
C PRO A 334 21.39 -27.94 18.72
N VAL A 335 21.90 -26.83 19.26
CA VAL A 335 22.99 -26.93 20.22
C VAL A 335 22.35 -27.63 21.40
N GLU A 336 22.62 -28.93 21.54
CA GLU A 336 22.24 -29.69 22.73
C GLU A 336 22.76 -28.86 23.90
N SER A 337 21.85 -28.20 24.60
CA SER A 337 22.20 -27.48 25.81
C SER A 337 22.87 -28.55 26.66
N SER A 338 24.16 -28.38 26.97
CA SER A 338 24.91 -29.33 27.76
C SER A 338 24.44 -29.24 29.22
N GLU A 339 23.13 -29.35 29.45
CA GLU A 339 22.51 -29.65 30.72
C GLU A 339 22.81 -31.11 31.04
N ALA A 340 24.02 -31.38 31.54
CA ALA A 340 24.32 -32.40 32.56
C ALA A 340 25.78 -32.89 32.53
N GLU A 341 26.76 -31.98 32.61
CA GLU A 341 28.00 -32.29 33.33
C GLU A 341 28.21 -31.28 34.48
N SER A 342 27.16 -31.10 35.31
CA SER A 342 27.42 -30.88 36.73
C SER A 342 27.83 -32.22 37.32
N GLU A 343 29.14 -32.52 37.27
CA GLU A 343 29.78 -33.49 38.14
C GLU A 343 29.43 -33.14 39.60
N SER A 344 28.36 -33.77 40.08
CA SER A 344 28.05 -33.85 41.50
C SER A 344 29.14 -34.69 42.17
N HIS A 345 30.11 -34.02 42.77
CA HIS A 345 30.96 -34.64 43.77
C HIS A 345 30.08 -35.27 44.87
N PRO A 346 30.19 -36.58 45.14
CA PRO A 346 29.37 -37.25 46.14
C PRO A 346 29.92 -36.98 47.55
N SER A 347 29.23 -36.15 48.33
CA SER A 347 29.40 -36.08 49.79
C SER A 347 28.15 -36.60 50.49
N ASN A 348 28.03 -37.93 50.46
CA ASN A 348 27.69 -38.83 51.56
C ASN A 348 27.09 -38.20 52.84
N VAL A 349 25.75 -38.13 52.98
CA VAL A 349 25.06 -38.20 54.29
C VAL A 349 23.70 -38.90 54.17
N THR A 350 23.72 -40.19 54.54
CA THR A 350 22.78 -40.92 55.40
C THR A 350 21.27 -40.58 55.39
N ALA A 351 20.54 -41.50 54.76
CA ALA A 351 19.21 -42.04 55.06
C ALA A 351 18.34 -41.41 56.18
N HIS A 352 17.11 -41.01 55.80
CA HIS A 352 15.90 -41.40 56.52
C HIS A 352 14.71 -41.57 55.57
N ALA A 353 14.09 -42.75 55.63
CA ALA A 353 12.93 -43.16 54.86
C ALA A 353 11.63 -42.54 55.40
N ILE A 354 10.76 -42.09 54.49
CA ILE A 354 9.33 -41.90 54.71
C ILE A 354 8.59 -42.52 53.50
N PRO A 355 7.61 -43.41 53.71
CA PRO A 355 6.92 -44.12 52.64
C PRO A 355 5.82 -43.22 52.05
N MET A 356 5.79 -43.08 50.71
CA MET A 356 4.72 -42.36 50.02
C MET A 356 3.92 -43.34 49.17
N GLU A 357 2.61 -43.32 49.39
CA GLU A 357 1.57 -44.14 48.79
C GLU A 357 1.47 -43.98 47.28
N PHE A 358 1.18 -45.10 46.62
CA PHE A 358 0.76 -45.22 45.23
C PHE A 358 -0.59 -44.49 45.05
N ILE A 359 -0.63 -43.45 44.22
CA ILE A 359 -1.88 -42.91 43.67
C ILE A 359 -1.93 -43.32 42.20
N ASP A 360 -2.75 -44.33 41.95
CA ASP A 360 -3.19 -44.81 40.65
C ASP A 360 -4.23 -43.83 40.11
N LEU A 361 -3.89 -43.11 39.03
CA LEU A 361 -4.80 -42.19 38.34
C LEU A 361 -5.53 -42.95 37.24
N GLU A 362 -6.70 -43.44 37.62
CA GLU A 362 -7.75 -44.01 36.79
C GLU A 362 -8.11 -43.06 35.63
N SER A 363 -8.06 -43.57 34.41
CA SER A 363 -8.45 -42.86 33.18
C SER A 363 -9.98 -42.68 33.10
N PRO A 364 -10.49 -41.54 32.61
CA PRO A 364 -11.93 -41.36 32.41
C PRO A 364 -12.45 -42.17 31.21
N PRO A 365 -13.68 -42.70 31.27
CA PRO A 365 -14.25 -43.55 30.23
C PRO A 365 -14.76 -42.74 29.03
N ASP A 366 -14.62 -43.34 27.85
CA ASP A 366 -15.13 -42.86 26.56
C ASP A 366 -16.66 -42.64 26.57
N PRO A 367 -17.17 -41.56 25.97
CA PRO A 367 -18.60 -41.40 25.72
C PRO A 367 -19.07 -42.31 24.58
N PRO A 368 -20.29 -42.88 24.67
CA PRO A 368 -20.76 -43.91 23.76
C PRO A 368 -21.12 -43.36 22.37
N ALA A 369 -20.72 -44.13 21.36
CA ALA A 369 -21.07 -43.98 19.96
C ALA A 369 -22.59 -43.84 19.74
N LEU A 370 -23.00 -42.71 19.19
CA LEU A 370 -24.32 -42.55 18.60
C LEU A 370 -24.31 -43.12 17.19
N GLN A 371 -25.06 -44.22 17.05
CA GLN A 371 -25.38 -44.89 15.81
C GLN A 371 -26.17 -43.95 14.89
N ALA A 372 -25.59 -43.61 13.75
CA ALA A 372 -26.31 -43.03 12.62
C ALA A 372 -27.03 -44.16 11.88
N GLU A 373 -28.33 -44.31 12.15
CA GLU A 373 -29.21 -45.11 11.29
C GLU A 373 -29.63 -44.28 10.08
N ASN A 374 -29.13 -44.67 8.91
CA ASN A 374 -29.80 -44.42 7.64
C ASN A 374 -30.91 -45.48 7.46
N PRO A 375 -32.09 -45.07 6.99
CA PRO A 375 -32.67 -45.83 5.89
C PRO A 375 -33.10 -44.96 4.72
N LEU A 376 -32.53 -45.33 3.58
CA LEU A 376 -33.02 -45.12 2.24
C LEU A 376 -34.50 -45.57 2.15
N PHE A 377 -35.43 -44.66 1.83
CA PHE A 377 -36.68 -45.06 1.16
C PHE A 377 -37.14 -44.00 0.16
N SER A 378 -37.01 -44.39 -1.10
CA SER A 378 -37.62 -43.76 -2.27
C SER A 378 -39.12 -44.02 -2.25
N GLN A 379 -39.94 -42.96 -2.24
CA GLN A 379 -41.36 -43.07 -2.55
C GLN A 379 -41.79 -41.90 -3.45
N LYS A 380 -41.91 -42.24 -4.74
CA LYS A 380 -42.69 -41.49 -5.74
C LYS A 380 -44.15 -41.43 -5.29
N GLN A 381 -44.71 -40.22 -5.17
CA GLN A 381 -46.16 -40.02 -5.25
C GLN A 381 -46.54 -38.65 -5.84
N PRO A 382 -47.78 -38.52 -6.36
CA PRO A 382 -48.05 -37.79 -7.59
C PRO A 382 -48.47 -36.33 -7.40
N ARG A 383 -48.20 -35.59 -8.47
CA ARG A 383 -48.63 -34.23 -8.78
C ARG A 383 -50.14 -34.07 -8.56
N THR A 384 -50.52 -33.41 -7.48
CA THR A 384 -51.90 -32.93 -7.24
C THR A 384 -51.93 -31.44 -7.55
N GLN A 385 -52.67 -31.07 -8.60
CA GLN A 385 -52.89 -29.69 -9.00
C GLN A 385 -53.85 -29.02 -8.01
N ILE A 386 -53.41 -27.95 -7.35
CA ILE A 386 -54.26 -27.05 -6.58
C ILE A 386 -54.47 -25.77 -7.42
N PRO A 387 -55.70 -25.41 -7.79
CA PRO A 387 -56.01 -24.16 -8.47
C PRO A 387 -56.20 -23.02 -7.47
N GLY A 388 -55.54 -21.89 -7.73
CA GLY A 388 -56.00 -20.56 -7.31
C GLY A 388 -55.67 -20.14 -5.88
N ILE A 389 -54.49 -19.54 -5.69
CA ILE A 389 -54.23 -18.63 -4.57
C ILE A 389 -53.88 -17.25 -5.19
N PRO A 390 -54.54 -16.16 -4.78
CA PRO A 390 -54.27 -14.82 -5.30
C PRO A 390 -52.86 -14.38 -4.90
N TYR A 391 -52.16 -13.79 -5.86
CA TYR A 391 -50.81 -13.23 -5.74
C TYR A 391 -50.65 -12.42 -4.45
N SER A 392 -50.06 -13.07 -3.43
CA SER A 392 -49.44 -12.37 -2.32
C SER A 392 -48.14 -11.81 -2.86
N ILE A 393 -48.09 -10.49 -3.02
CA ILE A 393 -46.87 -9.76 -3.30
C ILE A 393 -46.00 -9.98 -2.08
N GLU A 394 -45.09 -10.95 -2.16
CA GLU A 394 -44.05 -11.12 -1.16
C GLU A 394 -43.30 -9.79 -1.06
N PRO A 395 -43.15 -9.21 0.14
CA PRO A 395 -42.32 -8.03 0.31
C PRO A 395 -40.93 -8.43 -0.16
N VAL A 396 -40.46 -7.78 -1.22
CA VAL A 396 -39.09 -7.87 -1.72
C VAL A 396 -38.21 -7.67 -0.50
N ARG A 397 -37.65 -8.77 0.00
CA ARG A 397 -36.65 -8.74 1.07
C ARG A 397 -35.52 -7.92 0.48
N ASN A 398 -35.38 -6.68 0.94
CA ASN A 398 -34.20 -5.86 0.72
C ASN A 398 -33.04 -6.70 1.23
N LEU A 399 -32.35 -7.42 0.34
CA LEU A 399 -31.23 -8.30 0.68
C LEU A 399 -30.18 -7.40 1.36
N PRO A 400 -30.02 -7.48 2.69
CA PRO A 400 -29.10 -6.63 3.40
C PRO A 400 -27.86 -7.48 3.66
N THR A 401 -27.00 -7.66 2.66
CA THR A 401 -25.70 -8.32 2.85
C THR A 401 -24.94 -8.30 1.53
N SER A 402 -24.47 -7.11 1.12
CA SER A 402 -23.19 -7.12 0.40
C SER A 402 -22.19 -7.68 1.42
N GLY A 403 -21.65 -8.88 1.16
CA GLY A 403 -20.79 -9.61 2.10
C GLY A 403 -19.72 -8.73 2.74
N ASP A 404 -19.38 -9.07 3.99
CA ASP A 404 -18.66 -8.20 4.93
C ASP A 404 -17.22 -7.87 4.52
N GLU A 405 -16.67 -8.50 3.48
CA GLU A 405 -15.26 -8.33 3.09
C GLU A 405 -15.13 -8.00 1.58
N PRO A 406 -15.03 -6.71 1.22
CA PRO A 406 -14.93 -6.30 -0.19
C PRO A 406 -13.64 -6.75 -0.88
N GLU A 407 -12.59 -7.09 -0.12
CA GLU A 407 -11.36 -7.73 -0.60
C GLU A 407 -11.55 -9.15 -1.14
N ASN A 408 -12.61 -9.84 -0.71
CA ASN A 408 -12.91 -11.22 -1.09
C ASN A 408 -14.05 -11.31 -2.12
N ALA A 409 -14.67 -10.18 -2.45
CA ALA A 409 -15.75 -10.12 -3.43
C ALA A 409 -15.29 -10.60 -4.81
N SER A 410 -16.13 -11.41 -5.49
CA SER A 410 -15.93 -11.78 -6.89
C SER A 410 -16.10 -10.58 -7.82
N VAL A 411 -15.51 -10.65 -9.02
CA VAL A 411 -15.63 -9.60 -10.05
C VAL A 411 -17.11 -9.34 -10.39
N LEU A 412 -17.94 -10.38 -10.49
CA LEU A 412 -19.38 -10.21 -10.71
C LEU A 412 -20.08 -9.50 -9.55
N SER A 413 -19.71 -9.78 -8.30
CA SER A 413 -20.27 -9.11 -7.13
C SER A 413 -19.93 -7.62 -7.15
N VAL A 414 -18.66 -7.28 -7.40
CA VAL A 414 -18.19 -5.89 -7.52
C VAL A 414 -18.96 -5.15 -8.62
N ARG A 415 -19.17 -5.79 -9.79
CA ARG A 415 -19.91 -5.19 -10.91
C ARG A 415 -21.36 -4.82 -10.53
N ARG A 416 -22.00 -5.57 -9.64
CA ARG A 416 -23.40 -5.35 -9.22
C ARG A 416 -23.57 -4.21 -8.22
N TRP A 417 -22.52 -3.74 -7.56
CA TRP A 417 -22.62 -2.62 -6.63
C TRP A 417 -23.08 -1.35 -7.35
N LYS A 418 -23.96 -0.59 -6.70
CA LYS A 418 -24.43 0.69 -7.24
C LYS A 418 -23.59 1.83 -6.70
N TRP A 419 -23.08 2.67 -7.60
CA TRP A 419 -22.28 3.84 -7.24
C TRP A 419 -22.94 4.72 -6.18
N GLN A 420 -24.25 4.98 -6.31
CA GLN A 420 -25.01 5.79 -5.34
C GLN A 420 -24.93 5.21 -3.93
N GLU A 421 -25.15 3.91 -3.77
CA GLU A 421 -25.10 3.23 -2.47
C GLU A 421 -23.67 3.25 -1.89
N LEU A 422 -22.64 3.10 -2.72
CA LEU A 422 -21.25 3.14 -2.27
C LEU A 422 -20.84 4.54 -1.77
N ILE A 423 -21.27 5.58 -2.50
CA ILE A 423 -21.01 6.98 -2.15
C ILE A 423 -21.78 7.37 -0.88
N GLU A 424 -23.06 7.00 -0.77
CA GLU A 424 -23.88 7.27 0.41
C GLU A 424 -23.32 6.58 1.67
N ASN A 425 -22.80 5.36 1.53
CA ASN A 425 -22.20 4.61 2.63
C ASN A 425 -20.73 4.98 2.91
N LEU A 426 -20.12 5.84 2.08
CA LEU A 426 -18.69 6.19 2.13
C LEU A 426 -17.77 4.95 2.20
N ASP A 427 -18.10 3.92 1.41
CA ASP A 427 -17.40 2.63 1.42
C ASP A 427 -16.15 2.71 0.53
N ARG A 428 -15.05 3.22 1.10
CA ARG A 428 -13.77 3.46 0.40
C ARG A 428 -13.26 2.24 -0.36
N LYS A 429 -13.30 1.07 0.30
CA LYS A 429 -12.85 -0.21 -0.26
C LYS A 429 -13.68 -0.61 -1.46
N ARG A 430 -15.01 -0.61 -1.33
CA ARG A 430 -15.90 -0.95 -2.44
C ARG A 430 -15.83 0.05 -3.58
N ILE A 431 -15.61 1.34 -3.30
CA ILE A 431 -15.42 2.37 -4.32
C ILE A 431 -14.20 2.07 -5.18
N VAL A 432 -13.04 1.77 -4.58
CA VAL A 432 -11.83 1.44 -5.34
C VAL A 432 -12.01 0.17 -6.17
N SER A 433 -12.55 -0.90 -5.58
CA SER A 433 -12.83 -2.14 -6.32
C SER A 433 -13.81 -1.89 -7.47
N LYS A 434 -14.85 -1.08 -7.23
CA LYS A 434 -15.82 -0.71 -8.26
C LYS A 434 -15.17 0.08 -9.39
N THR A 435 -14.34 1.09 -9.08
CA THR A 435 -13.57 1.84 -10.09
C THR A 435 -12.71 0.89 -10.93
N ILE A 436 -11.93 0.00 -10.31
CA ILE A 436 -11.04 -0.94 -11.02
C ILE A 436 -11.83 -1.90 -11.92
N SER A 437 -13.00 -2.35 -11.47
CA SER A 437 -13.87 -3.22 -12.26
C SER A 437 -14.39 -2.56 -13.55
N GLU A 438 -14.47 -1.23 -13.58
CA GLU A 438 -14.97 -0.43 -14.70
C GLU A 438 -13.83 0.13 -15.60
N MET A 439 -12.57 0.00 -15.19
CA MET A 439 -11.39 0.39 -15.99
C MET A 439 -11.21 -0.48 -17.25
N ALA A 440 -10.40 -0.01 -18.19
CA ALA A 440 -9.90 -0.84 -19.28
C ALA A 440 -8.96 -1.95 -18.76
N SER A 441 -8.81 -3.05 -19.51
CA SER A 441 -7.87 -4.13 -19.15
C SER A 441 -6.42 -3.64 -19.12
N SER A 442 -6.04 -2.77 -20.06
CA SER A 442 -4.71 -2.14 -20.12
C SER A 442 -4.40 -1.34 -18.86
N ASP A 443 -5.37 -0.59 -18.34
CA ASP A 443 -5.20 0.25 -17.15
C ASP A 443 -5.06 -0.62 -15.90
N ARG A 444 -5.87 -1.69 -15.79
CA ARG A 444 -5.73 -2.68 -14.73
C ARG A 444 -4.35 -3.33 -14.75
N GLU A 445 -3.84 -3.71 -15.92
CA GLU A 445 -2.50 -4.28 -16.05
C GLU A 445 -1.41 -3.29 -15.64
N SER A 446 -1.54 -2.05 -16.08
CA SER A 446 -0.63 -0.97 -15.69
C SER A 446 -0.62 -0.76 -14.17
N ILE A 447 -1.79 -0.82 -13.53
CA ILE A 447 -1.90 -0.76 -12.06
C ILE A 447 -1.21 -1.98 -11.42
N ARG A 448 -1.49 -3.20 -11.89
CA ARG A 448 -0.89 -4.43 -11.34
C ARG A 448 0.62 -4.39 -11.43
N THR A 449 1.15 -4.15 -12.62
CA THR A 449 2.57 -4.06 -12.89
C THR A 449 3.21 -2.99 -12.01
N ARG A 450 2.61 -1.80 -11.89
CA ARG A 450 3.19 -0.73 -11.08
C ARG A 450 3.17 -1.05 -9.58
N CYS A 451 2.08 -1.65 -9.07
CA CYS A 451 2.01 -2.10 -7.68
C CYS A 451 3.15 -3.05 -7.32
N ILE A 452 3.48 -3.99 -8.22
CA ILE A 452 4.55 -4.98 -8.05
C ILE A 452 5.94 -4.33 -8.14
N HIS A 453 6.18 -3.49 -9.16
CA HIS A 453 7.54 -3.04 -9.48
C HIS A 453 7.98 -1.77 -8.74
N VAL A 454 7.05 -0.84 -8.45
CA VAL A 454 7.40 0.43 -7.80
C VAL A 454 7.52 0.26 -6.29
N GLY A 455 6.72 -0.63 -5.71
CA GLY A 455 6.65 -0.88 -4.28
C GLY A 455 5.93 0.21 -3.49
N LYS A 456 5.51 -0.15 -2.28
CA LYS A 456 4.65 0.66 -1.40
C LYS A 456 5.18 2.08 -1.15
N HIS A 457 6.44 2.20 -0.74
CA HIS A 457 7.02 3.48 -0.32
C HIS A 457 7.15 4.45 -1.51
N ARG A 458 7.65 3.99 -2.66
CA ARG A 458 7.81 4.85 -3.84
C ARG A 458 6.45 5.26 -4.39
N LEU A 459 5.47 4.35 -4.45
CA LEU A 459 4.13 4.69 -4.90
C LEU A 459 3.46 5.72 -3.98
N SER A 460 3.65 5.59 -2.66
CA SER A 460 3.13 6.56 -1.70
C SER A 460 3.71 7.97 -1.94
N ARG A 461 5.01 8.05 -2.24
CA ARG A 461 5.66 9.31 -2.62
C ARG A 461 5.14 9.86 -3.96
N GLU A 462 4.92 9.01 -4.95
CA GLU A 462 4.34 9.40 -6.24
C GLU A 462 2.94 9.97 -6.09
N ILE A 463 2.08 9.32 -5.30
CA ILE A 463 0.72 9.80 -4.99
C ILE A 463 0.79 11.18 -4.31
N ALA A 464 1.61 11.31 -3.26
CA ALA A 464 1.78 12.59 -2.55
C ALA A 464 2.28 13.70 -3.47
N ALA A 465 3.28 13.41 -4.32
CA ALA A 465 3.83 14.38 -5.26
C ALA A 465 2.81 14.75 -6.35
N CYS A 466 2.02 13.78 -6.83
CA CYS A 466 0.97 14.00 -7.83
C CYS A 466 -0.18 14.85 -7.26
N VAL A 467 -0.63 14.61 -6.02
CA VAL A 467 -1.63 15.46 -5.37
C VAL A 467 -1.13 16.90 -5.24
N ASN A 468 0.15 17.09 -4.87
CA ASN A 468 0.79 18.41 -4.84
C ASN A 468 0.87 19.08 -6.22
N MET A 469 1.09 18.31 -7.28
CA MET A 469 1.10 18.79 -8.66
C MET A 469 -0.31 19.24 -9.09
N LEU A 470 -1.33 18.40 -8.84
CA LEU A 470 -2.73 18.70 -9.16
C LEU A 470 -3.23 19.94 -8.40
N GLN A 471 -2.88 20.08 -7.11
CA GLN A 471 -3.25 21.25 -6.31
C GLN A 471 -2.72 22.56 -6.93
N ARG A 472 -1.51 22.52 -7.52
CA ARG A 472 -0.88 23.68 -8.16
C ARG A 472 -1.34 23.93 -9.60
N GLY A 473 -2.17 23.04 -10.16
CA GLY A 473 -2.56 23.08 -11.57
C GLY A 473 -1.38 22.82 -12.53
N GLU A 474 -0.34 22.12 -12.06
CA GLU A 474 0.81 21.75 -12.89
C GLU A 474 0.52 20.47 -13.69
N SER A 475 1.14 20.32 -14.86
CA SER A 475 0.99 19.14 -15.73
C SER A 475 2.20 18.19 -15.70
N LYS A 476 3.25 18.52 -14.96
CA LYS A 476 4.52 17.78 -14.93
C LYS A 476 4.95 17.50 -13.50
N LEU A 477 5.33 16.26 -13.23
CA LEU A 477 5.87 15.84 -11.94
C LEU A 477 7.40 15.75 -12.01
N GLN A 478 8.09 16.40 -11.07
CA GLN A 478 9.56 16.36 -11.04
C GLN A 478 10.06 14.94 -10.76
N GLY A 479 10.99 14.46 -11.58
CA GLY A 479 11.62 13.13 -11.42
C GLY A 479 10.81 11.96 -11.99
N VAL A 480 9.64 12.20 -12.58
CA VAL A 480 8.85 11.17 -13.27
C VAL A 480 8.93 11.40 -14.78
N LEU A 481 9.19 10.33 -15.53
CA LEU A 481 9.24 10.38 -16.99
C LEU A 481 7.85 10.71 -17.55
N HIS A 482 7.81 11.46 -18.66
CA HIS A 482 6.53 11.86 -19.27
C HIS A 482 5.64 10.65 -19.64
N ARG A 483 6.24 9.54 -20.09
CA ARG A 483 5.55 8.28 -20.39
C ARG A 483 4.88 7.63 -19.17
N ASP A 484 5.38 7.90 -17.97
CA ASP A 484 4.86 7.32 -16.73
C ASP A 484 3.84 8.24 -16.04
N MET A 485 3.74 9.49 -16.48
CA MET A 485 2.80 10.47 -15.92
C MET A 485 1.33 10.00 -15.95
N PRO A 486 0.79 9.47 -17.07
CA PRO A 486 -0.59 8.98 -17.08
C PRO A 486 -0.83 7.89 -16.02
N LYS A 487 0.15 7.00 -15.83
CA LYS A 487 0.06 5.91 -14.84
C LYS A 487 0.02 6.48 -13.42
N VAL A 488 0.90 7.44 -13.11
CA VAL A 488 0.92 8.10 -11.79
C VAL A 488 -0.39 8.85 -11.52
N ILE A 489 -0.93 9.54 -12.52
CA ILE A 489 -2.22 10.24 -12.41
C ILE A 489 -3.35 9.24 -12.15
N THR A 490 -3.39 8.10 -12.85
CA THR A 490 -4.39 7.04 -12.60
C THR A 490 -4.36 6.56 -11.15
N PHE A 491 -3.16 6.35 -10.57
CA PHE A 491 -3.03 5.98 -9.16
C PHE A 491 -3.48 7.08 -8.20
N ALA A 492 -3.11 8.33 -8.49
CA ALA A 492 -3.55 9.47 -7.70
C ALA A 492 -5.08 9.63 -7.74
N ASN A 493 -5.72 9.41 -8.90
CA ASN A 493 -7.17 9.43 -9.05
C ASN A 493 -7.85 8.28 -8.32
N LEU A 494 -7.29 7.06 -8.33
CA LEU A 494 -7.78 5.95 -7.50
C LEU A 494 -7.69 6.28 -6.00
N PHE A 495 -6.60 6.91 -5.59
CA PHE A 495 -6.44 7.34 -4.20
C PHE A 495 -7.41 8.47 -3.83
N LEU A 496 -7.67 9.41 -4.74
CA LEU A 496 -8.73 10.42 -4.57
C LEU A 496 -10.10 9.75 -4.44
N SER A 497 -10.41 8.73 -5.25
CA SER A 497 -11.64 7.95 -5.15
C SER A 497 -11.78 7.27 -3.79
N TRP A 498 -10.70 6.66 -3.29
CA TRP A 498 -10.62 6.09 -1.95
C TRP A 498 -10.88 7.14 -0.86
N TRP A 499 -10.20 8.28 -0.93
CA TRP A 499 -10.23 9.28 0.14
C TRP A 499 -11.55 10.05 0.19
N LEU A 500 -12.05 10.49 -0.96
CA LEU A 500 -13.21 11.36 -1.10
C LEU A 500 -14.51 10.58 -1.37
N CYS A 501 -14.42 9.25 -1.51
CA CYS A 501 -15.56 8.36 -1.75
C CYS A 501 -16.38 8.77 -3.00
N ARG A 502 -15.72 9.02 -4.13
CA ARG A 502 -16.33 9.37 -5.42
C ARG A 502 -15.55 8.73 -6.58
N ASP A 503 -16.11 8.74 -7.80
CA ASP A 503 -15.44 8.18 -8.98
C ASP A 503 -14.54 9.22 -9.68
N TYR A 504 -13.36 9.49 -9.10
CA TYR A 504 -12.36 10.40 -9.69
C TYR A 504 -11.64 9.81 -10.91
N TYR A 505 -11.90 8.56 -11.27
CA TYR A 505 -11.37 8.00 -12.52
C TYR A 505 -12.16 8.53 -13.73
N LYS A 506 -13.50 8.62 -13.63
CA LYS A 506 -14.34 9.24 -14.67
C LYS A 506 -14.39 10.75 -14.60
N GLU A 507 -14.34 11.30 -13.38
CA GLU A 507 -14.40 12.73 -13.13
C GLU A 507 -13.11 13.21 -12.43
N PRO A 508 -11.97 13.31 -13.14
CA PRO A 508 -10.65 13.59 -12.55
C PRO A 508 -10.49 15.01 -11.97
N ASN A 509 -11.57 15.78 -11.86
CA ASN A 509 -11.54 17.18 -11.48
C ASN A 509 -11.85 17.36 -9.98
N ALA A 510 -10.89 16.99 -9.12
CA ALA A 510 -10.96 17.34 -7.71
C ALA A 510 -10.87 18.86 -7.54
N SER A 511 -11.75 19.41 -6.69
CA SER A 511 -11.71 20.84 -6.40
C SER A 511 -10.42 21.22 -5.67
N ALA A 512 -9.95 22.46 -5.84
CA ALA A 512 -8.75 22.95 -5.16
C ALA A 512 -8.85 22.80 -3.62
N ALA A 513 -10.06 22.95 -3.06
CA ALA A 513 -10.31 22.76 -1.63
C ALA A 513 -10.19 21.29 -1.20
N GLU A 514 -10.67 20.35 -2.03
CA GLU A 514 -10.52 18.91 -1.76
C GLU A 514 -9.04 18.50 -1.81
N LEU A 515 -8.29 18.97 -2.82
CA LEU A 515 -6.87 18.69 -3.00
C LEU A 515 -6.01 19.31 -1.90
N GLU A 516 -6.29 20.54 -1.48
CA GLU A 516 -5.55 21.18 -0.40
C GLU A 516 -5.77 20.47 0.94
N GLU A 517 -6.99 20.03 1.22
CA GLU A 517 -7.23 19.26 2.43
C GLU A 517 -6.59 17.87 2.37
N LEU A 518 -6.67 17.17 1.23
CA LEU A 518 -5.97 15.89 1.08
C LEU A 518 -4.47 16.07 1.30
N LYS A 519 -3.87 17.11 0.73
CA LYS A 519 -2.46 17.43 0.95
C LYS A 519 -2.14 17.58 2.44
N ARG A 520 -2.95 18.33 3.21
CA ARG A 520 -2.73 18.46 4.66
C ARG A 520 -2.76 17.11 5.36
N CYS A 521 -3.68 16.23 4.98
CA CYS A 521 -3.77 14.87 5.51
C CYS A 521 -2.60 13.96 5.06
N ILE A 522 -1.99 14.23 3.91
CA ILE A 522 -0.78 13.52 3.48
C ILE A 522 0.42 14.00 4.30
N ASP A 523 0.55 15.31 4.48
CA ASP A 523 1.65 15.94 5.22
C ASP A 523 1.64 15.56 6.71
N ASP A 524 0.45 15.37 7.31
CA ASP A 524 0.30 14.92 8.70
C ASP A 524 0.30 13.37 8.88
N GLY A 525 0.37 12.62 7.77
CA GLY A 525 0.36 11.15 7.76
C GLY A 525 -1.01 10.50 8.00
N SER A 526 -2.09 11.26 8.13
CA SER A 526 -3.46 10.76 8.37
C SER A 526 -4.19 10.27 7.12
N ALA A 527 -3.62 10.48 5.93
CA ALA A 527 -4.25 10.10 4.66
C ALA A 527 -4.34 8.58 4.42
N GLU A 528 -3.79 7.74 5.30
CA GLU A 528 -3.86 6.27 5.23
C GLU A 528 -3.39 5.69 3.88
N ILE A 529 -2.41 6.33 3.22
CA ILE A 529 -1.89 5.90 1.89
C ILE A 529 -1.41 4.44 1.94
N ALA A 530 -0.77 4.05 3.04
CA ALA A 530 -0.30 2.68 3.26
C ALA A 530 -1.46 1.67 3.23
N THR A 531 -2.56 1.96 3.92
CA THR A 531 -3.78 1.12 3.95
C THR A 531 -4.42 1.01 2.58
N PHE A 532 -4.49 2.13 1.85
CA PHE A 532 -4.97 2.14 0.47
C PHE A 532 -4.10 1.24 -0.42
N TYR A 533 -2.77 1.35 -0.33
CA TYR A 533 -1.86 0.51 -1.11
C TYR A 533 -2.03 -0.97 -0.78
N ASP A 534 -2.08 -1.34 0.50
CA ASP A 534 -2.22 -2.73 0.92
C ASP A 534 -3.53 -3.32 0.40
N TYR A 535 -4.63 -2.56 0.50
CA TYR A 535 -5.92 -2.97 -0.07
C TYR A 535 -5.84 -3.13 -1.59
N LEU A 536 -5.30 -2.14 -2.30
CA LEU A 536 -5.15 -2.18 -3.75
C LEU A 536 -4.30 -3.37 -4.21
N HIS A 537 -3.18 -3.62 -3.52
CA HIS A 537 -2.30 -4.75 -3.79
C HIS A 537 -3.03 -6.08 -3.58
N THR A 538 -3.79 -6.21 -2.48
CA THR A 538 -4.61 -7.40 -2.20
C THR A 538 -5.62 -7.65 -3.31
N ILE A 539 -6.48 -6.69 -3.64
CA ILE A 539 -7.53 -6.91 -4.66
C ILE A 539 -6.97 -7.16 -6.06
N MET A 540 -5.78 -6.62 -6.39
CA MET A 540 -5.13 -6.90 -7.68
C MET A 540 -4.55 -8.33 -7.74
N ARG A 541 -4.24 -8.94 -6.58
CA ARG A 541 -3.79 -10.33 -6.46
C ARG A 541 -4.94 -11.33 -6.30
N THR A 542 -6.06 -10.92 -5.72
CA THR A 542 -7.21 -11.79 -5.46
C THR A 542 -8.32 -11.54 -6.49
N THR A 543 -9.16 -10.52 -6.27
CA THR A 543 -10.37 -10.22 -7.06
C THR A 543 -10.08 -9.96 -8.53
N PHE A 544 -8.98 -9.26 -8.84
CA PHE A 544 -8.62 -8.86 -10.20
C PHE A 544 -7.34 -9.54 -10.69
N SER A 545 -7.03 -10.74 -10.20
CA SER A 545 -5.96 -11.56 -10.77
C SER A 545 -6.30 -11.96 -12.22
N GLU A 546 -5.29 -12.31 -13.02
CA GLU A 546 -5.52 -12.80 -14.38
C GLU A 546 -6.44 -14.01 -14.40
N GLN A 547 -6.26 -14.93 -13.45
CA GLN A 547 -7.10 -16.12 -13.30
C GLN A 547 -8.54 -15.77 -12.91
N ALA A 548 -8.75 -14.85 -11.97
CA ALA A 548 -10.08 -14.39 -11.58
C ALA A 548 -10.80 -13.67 -12.74
N LEU A 549 -10.05 -12.96 -13.60
CA LEU A 549 -10.61 -12.30 -14.78
C LEU A 549 -11.02 -13.30 -15.88
N GLN A 550 -10.39 -14.48 -15.96
CA GLN A 550 -10.79 -15.56 -16.87
C GLN A 550 -12.08 -16.26 -16.42
N HIS A 551 -12.36 -16.29 -15.11
CA HIS A 551 -13.54 -16.93 -14.51
C HIS A 551 -14.32 -15.95 -13.61
N PRO A 552 -14.94 -14.89 -14.17
CA PRO A 552 -15.51 -13.80 -13.38
C PRO A 552 -16.65 -14.24 -12.44
N GLU A 553 -17.31 -15.35 -12.75
CA GLU A 553 -18.37 -15.97 -11.94
C GLU A 553 -17.88 -16.74 -10.71
N GLN A 554 -16.62 -17.16 -10.67
CA GLN A 554 -16.09 -17.87 -9.51
C GLN A 554 -15.86 -16.89 -8.35
N PRO A 555 -16.10 -17.30 -7.09
CA PRO A 555 -15.68 -16.53 -5.93
C PRO A 555 -14.17 -16.25 -6.02
N SER A 556 -13.71 -15.16 -5.39
CA SER A 556 -12.28 -14.86 -5.43
C SER A 556 -11.49 -16.06 -4.89
N GLN A 557 -10.32 -16.34 -5.46
CA GLN A 557 -9.56 -17.55 -5.10
C GLN A 557 -9.21 -17.65 -3.61
N ALA A 558 -9.32 -16.56 -2.86
CA ALA A 558 -9.19 -16.55 -1.40
C ALA A 558 -10.27 -17.39 -0.69
N GLU A 559 -11.43 -17.62 -1.31
CA GLU A 559 -12.52 -18.43 -0.75
C GLU A 559 -12.47 -19.91 -1.19
N ILE A 560 -11.63 -20.25 -2.17
CA ILE A 560 -11.47 -21.64 -2.62
C ILE A 560 -10.50 -22.31 -1.66
N ILE A 561 -11.04 -22.83 -0.55
CA ILE A 561 -10.33 -23.84 0.25
C ILE A 561 -10.23 -25.06 -0.66
N GLU A 562 -9.04 -25.30 -1.21
CA GLU A 562 -8.74 -26.50 -1.99
C GLU A 562 -8.77 -27.68 -1.01
N ILE A 563 -9.96 -28.25 -0.81
CA ILE A 563 -10.10 -29.52 -0.10
C ILE A 563 -9.54 -30.56 -1.06
N SER A 564 -8.26 -30.91 -0.92
CA SER A 564 -7.68 -32.01 -1.67
C SER A 564 -8.38 -33.29 -1.22
N ASP A 565 -9.18 -33.88 -2.11
CA ASP A 565 -9.93 -35.14 -1.92
C ASP A 565 -8.99 -36.39 -1.91
N ASP A 566 -7.77 -36.26 -1.39
CA ASP A 566 -6.81 -37.37 -1.26
C ASP A 566 -6.75 -37.84 0.22
N GLU A 567 -7.65 -38.77 0.55
CA GLU A 567 -7.56 -39.71 1.68
C GLU A 567 -7.46 -41.16 1.17
#